data_AF-A0A920JF18-F1
#
_entry.id   AF-A0A920JF18-F1
#
_cell.length_a   1.000
_cell.length_b   1.000
_cell.length_c   1.000
_cell.angle_alpha   90.00
_cell.angle_beta   90.00
_cell.angle_gamma   90.00
#
_symmetry.space_group_name_H-M   'P 1'
#
loop_
_entity.id
_entity.type
_entity.pdbx_description
1 polymer ?
#
loop_
_entity_poly.entity_id
_entity_poly.type
_entity_poly.pdbx_seq_one_letter_code
_entity_poly.pdbx_strand_id
1 'polypeptide(L)' 'MRGAFLIHKARLQDPAVMPASTVLDMATVGGAKALGLKDVGKLEPGYSADLQLIDGRFPTPGHQ' A
#
# COMPACT_ATOMS: atom_id res chain seq x y z
N MET A 1 0.10 4.61 -5.22
CA MET A 1 0.05 4.95 -3.79
C MET A 1 1.03 6.04 -3.30
N ARG A 2 2.14 6.35 -4.00
CA ARG A 2 3.11 7.39 -3.58
C ARG A 2 2.50 8.77 -3.29
N GLY A 3 1.50 9.20 -4.06
CA GLY A 3 0.80 10.47 -3.82
C GLY A 3 0.12 10.53 -2.45
N ALA A 4 -0.63 9.49 -2.08
CA ALA A 4 -1.27 9.39 -0.77
C ALA A 4 -0.26 9.41 0.37
N PHE A 5 0.89 8.75 0.20
CA PHE A 5 1.99 8.77 1.17
C PHE A 5 2.58 10.18 1.37
N LEU A 6 2.80 10.93 0.29
CA LEU A 6 3.51 12.22 0.34
C LEU A 6 2.59 13.41 0.68
N ILE A 7 1.35 13.43 0.18
CA ILE A 7 0.48 14.61 0.32
C ILE A 7 0.10 14.87 1.79
N HIS A 8 -0.13 13.82 2.57
CA HIS A 8 -0.47 13.94 4.00
C HIS A 8 0.72 14.43 4.82
N LYS A 9 1.93 13.94 4.51
CA LYS A 9 3.17 14.37 5.16
C LYS A 9 3.48 15.83 4.85
N ALA A 10 3.32 16.24 3.59
CA ALA A 10 3.51 17.62 3.18
C ALA A 10 2.49 18.55 3.86
N ARG A 11 1.22 18.16 3.90
CA ARG A 11 0.14 18.95 4.50
C ARG A 11 0.32 19.15 6.01
N LEU A 12 0.71 18.10 6.73
CA LEU A 12 0.84 18.11 8.19
C LEU A 12 2.25 18.44 8.67
N GLN A 13 3.19 18.60 7.73
CA GLN A 13 4.62 18.84 8.01
C GLN A 13 5.25 17.83 8.97
N ASP A 14 4.75 16.59 8.94
CA ASP A 14 5.21 15.51 9.81
C ASP A 14 5.39 14.23 8.98
N PRO A 15 6.62 13.68 8.89
CA PRO A 15 6.88 12.47 8.13
C PRO A 15 6.28 11.19 8.73
N ALA A 16 5.85 11.19 10.01
CA ALA A 16 5.32 10.03 10.70
C ALA A 16 3.81 9.80 10.47
N VAL A 17 3.07 10.82 10.02
CA VAL A 17 1.59 10.79 9.91
C VAL A 17 1.04 9.81 8.88
N MET A 18 1.88 9.31 7.97
CA MET A 18 1.47 8.37 6.94
C MET A 18 2.54 7.28 6.76
N PRO A 19 2.56 6.27 7.65
CA PRO A 19 3.46 5.12 7.53
C PRO A 19 3.22 4.34 6.24
N ALA A 20 4.28 3.70 5.73
CA ALA A 20 4.17 2.90 4.50
C ALA A 20 3.20 1.71 4.65
N SER A 21 3.15 1.08 5.83
CA SER A 21 2.21 0.00 6.15
C SER A 21 0.76 0.46 6.05
N THR A 22 0.42 1.63 6.60
CA THR A 22 -0.92 2.21 6.48
C THR A 22 -1.30 2.42 5.02
N VAL A 23 -0.38 2.89 4.19
CA VAL A 23 -0.62 3.06 2.75
C VAL A 23 -0.82 1.71 2.04
N LEU A 24 -0.08 0.67 2.43
CA LEU A 24 -0.28 -0.68 1.89
C LEU A 24 -1.64 -1.27 2.31
N ASP A 25 -2.06 -1.05 3.55
CA ASP A 25 -3.38 -1.47 4.04
C ASP A 25 -4.48 -0.77 3.25
N MET A 26 -4.38 0.55 3.04
CA MET A 26 -5.33 1.29 2.20
C MET A 26 -5.40 0.73 0.78
N ALA A 27 -4.28 0.27 0.22
CA ALA A 27 -4.20 -0.28 -1.13
C ALA A 27 -4.73 -1.71 -1.25
N THR A 28 -4.92 -2.43 -0.14
CA THR A 28 -5.30 -3.84 -0.10
C THR A 28 -6.59 -4.01 0.73
N VAL A 29 -6.51 -4.54 1.94
CA VAL A 29 -7.65 -4.83 2.82
C VAL A 29 -8.52 -3.60 3.13
N GLY A 30 -7.91 -2.41 3.23
CA GLY A 30 -8.63 -1.15 3.45
C GLY A 30 -9.52 -0.78 2.25
N GLY A 31 -8.99 -0.95 1.03
CA GLY A 31 -9.77 -0.76 -0.20
C GLY A 31 -10.91 -1.77 -0.34
N ALA A 32 -10.64 -3.05 -0.04
CA ALA A 32 -11.65 -4.10 -0.01
C ALA A 32 -12.81 -3.75 0.93
N LYS A 33 -12.50 -3.32 2.16
CA LYS A 33 -13.49 -2.87 3.14
C LYS A 33 -14.30 -1.67 2.65
N ALA A 34 -13.64 -0.67 2.06
CA ALA A 34 -14.30 0.53 1.55
C ALA A 34 -15.29 0.23 0.40
N LEU A 35 -15.00 -0.81 -0.39
CA LEU A 35 -15.85 -1.26 -1.50
C LEU A 35 -16.88 -2.34 -1.11
N GLY A 36 -16.89 -2.78 0.16
CA GLY A 36 -17.77 -3.87 0.61
C GLY A 36 -17.42 -5.24 0.03
N LEU A 37 -16.19 -5.42 -0.47
CA LEU A 37 -15.71 -6.70 -0.98
C LEU A 37 -15.35 -7.62 0.20
N LYS A 38 -15.70 -8.90 0.07
CA LYS A 38 -15.40 -9.95 1.06
C LYS A 38 -14.29 -10.84 0.53
N ASP A 39 -13.52 -11.39 1.45
CA ASP A 39 -12.52 -12.44 1.17
C ASP A 39 -11.48 -12.04 0.10
N VAL A 40 -11.10 -10.74 0.05
CA VAL A 40 -10.05 -10.20 -0.83
C VAL A 40 -9.15 -9.20 -0.07
N GLY A 41 -7.98 -8.89 -0.63
CA GLY A 41 -7.06 -7.89 -0.07
C GLY A 41 -6.18 -8.39 1.09
N LYS A 42 -6.18 -9.70 1.36
CA LYS A 42 -5.29 -10.36 2.34
C LYS A 42 -4.83 -11.72 1.84
N LEU A 43 -3.68 -12.16 2.35
CA LEU A 43 -3.15 -13.51 2.15
C LEU A 43 -3.49 -14.38 3.36
N GLU A 44 -4.73 -14.89 3.40
CA GLU A 44 -5.25 -15.77 4.44
C GLU A 44 -6.07 -16.92 3.79
N PRO A 45 -6.14 -18.13 4.40
CA PRO A 45 -6.99 -19.19 3.87
C PRO A 45 -8.45 -18.77 3.72
N GLY A 46 -9.09 -19.16 2.62
CA GLY A 46 -10.47 -18.79 2.29
C GLY A 46 -10.61 -17.48 1.51
N TYR A 47 -9.53 -16.69 1.37
CA TYR A 47 -9.51 -15.50 0.53
C TYR A 47 -9.25 -15.86 -0.94
N SER A 48 -9.72 -15.00 -1.84
CA SER A 48 -9.44 -15.07 -3.27
C SER A 48 -7.94 -14.97 -3.54
N ALA A 49 -7.47 -15.69 -4.56
CA ALA A 49 -6.08 -15.68 -5.01
C ALA A 49 -5.75 -14.43 -5.87
N ASP A 50 -6.13 -13.25 -5.40
CA ASP A 50 -5.75 -11.97 -5.98
C ASP A 50 -4.37 -11.56 -5.49
N LEU A 51 -3.34 -11.96 -6.23
CA LEU A 51 -1.94 -11.85 -5.83
C LEU A 51 -1.11 -11.21 -6.92
N GLN A 52 -0.18 -10.35 -6.51
CA GLN A 52 0.84 -9.78 -7.37
C GLN A 52 2.23 -10.03 -6.76
N LEU A 53 3.14 -10.56 -7.57
CA LEU A 53 4.56 -10.65 -7.21
C LEU A 53 5.25 -9.33 -7.55
N ILE A 54 6.11 -8.87 -6.63
CA ILE A 54 6.97 -7.71 -6.85
C ILE A 54 8.42 -8.18 -6.82
N ASP A 55 9.16 -7.90 -7.89
CA ASP A 55 10.61 -8.05 -7.90
C ASP A 55 11.25 -6.98 -7.02
N GLY A 56 11.93 -7.40 -5.96
CA GLY A 56 12.59 -6.51 -4.99
C GLY A 56 13.89 -5.88 -5.50
N ARG A 57 14.33 -6.19 -6.73
CA ARG A 57 15.51 -5.60 -7.35
C ARG A 57 15.19 -4.21 -7.91
N PHE A 58 15.23 -3.22 -7.03
CA PHE A 58 15.05 -1.83 -7.43
C PHE A 58 16.40 -1.22 -7.84
N PRO A 59 16.51 -0.58 -9.02
CA PRO A 59 17.70 0.18 -9.36
C PRO A 59 17.87 1.33 -8.36
N THR A 60 19.06 1.46 -7.76
CA THR A 60 19.38 2.62 -6.93
C THR A 60 19.52 3.85 -7.83
N PRO A 61 18.84 4.97 -7.54
CA PRO A 61 19.07 6.22 -8.25
C PRO A 61 20.48 6.73 -7.90
N GLY A 62 21.47 6.52 -8.77
CA GLY A 62 22.86 6.91 -8.51
C GLY A 62 23.91 6.48 -9.53
N HIS A 63 23.56 5.65 -10.53
CA HIS A 63 24.50 5.21 -11.57
C HIS A 63 23.91 5.34 -12.98
N GLN A 64 23.45 6.55 -13.32
CA GLN A 64 23.32 7.01 -14.71
C GLN A 64 24.14 8.29 -14.85
#